data_AF-A0A9D5NTW0-F1
#
_entry.id   AF-A0A9D5NTW0-F1
#
_cell.length_a   1.000
_cell.length_b   1.000
_cell.length_c   1.000
_cell.angle_alpha   90.00
_cell.angle_beta   90.00
_cell.angle_gamma   90.00
#
_symmetry.space_group_name_H-M   'P 1'
#
loop_
_entity.id
_entity.type
_entity.pdbx_description
1 polymer ?
#
loop_
_entity_poly.entity_id
_entity_poly.type
_entity_poly.pdbx_seq_one_letter_code
_entity_poly.pdbx_strand_id
1 'polypeptide(L)'
;MKFSFQHMAHTLSVRLSLMVALPTALILTAALLVMLHFSRKSIKQETLQKAEQTLEATVQSIDNILLSVEQASGNTYWNMVEQLDKPERMQVFCRKLVETNPYITGCAIAMEPYYYKNRSKYFMAYTHQTKTGMASTNSPIIQAETFGNRPYTEQEWYTQPMKSGHPCWIGPLKDSDTEGGAIITFSLPIYNRDGARVGVLGVDIALQQLSQIVLAVKPSPNSYCTLLGSDGSYIVHPDSTKLMHETVYSYYKESDNQSIKEAVAAMVTGQTGYKEFQQNGKDWFVFYKPFNRSVLPGRSMEKLNWSAGIVYPEDDIFGQYNRMLYVVVAISLTGLFMLLVLCQWFTHRRLLPLRMLTKSAQRIAEGDYNEPIPDSKQEDEIGQLQEQFQQMQQSLATHVNELNRLRASLQIQGEELRTAYERAQEADKLKTAFLHHMTNQMIAPSQTILTSVDTLCQQWSNMSKEEAAKVVDSIQKDSQTITDLLGGMLERSEK
;
A
#
# COMPACT_ATOMS: atom_id res chain seq x y z
N MET A 1 17.41 -7.36 21.43
CA MET A 1 17.28 -6.15 20.59
C MET A 1 16.07 -5.28 21.02
N LYS A 2 15.92 -4.97 22.33
CA LYS A 2 14.80 -4.18 22.89
C LYS A 2 15.25 -2.91 23.64
N PHE A 3 16.56 -2.65 23.72
CA PHE A 3 17.11 -1.64 24.63
C PHE A 3 17.37 -0.24 24.02
N SER A 4 17.04 -0.01 22.74
CA SER A 4 17.38 1.26 22.04
C SER A 4 16.18 2.15 21.71
N PHE A 5 14.94 1.63 21.71
CA PHE A 5 13.78 2.39 21.24
C PHE A 5 13.31 3.47 22.24
N GLN A 6 13.47 3.24 23.55
CA GLN A 6 13.03 4.21 24.57
C GLN A 6 13.96 5.44 24.67
N HIS A 7 15.26 5.32 24.40
CA HIS A 7 16.18 6.47 24.46
C HIS A 7 16.12 7.38 23.22
N MET A 8 15.80 6.84 22.03
CA MET A 8 15.64 7.67 20.82
C MET A 8 14.36 8.53 20.83
N ALA A 9 13.30 8.07 21.50
CA ALA A 9 11.99 8.73 21.56
C ALA A 9 11.95 10.05 22.37
N HIS A 10 13.06 10.42 23.04
CA HIS A 10 13.13 11.63 23.85
C HIS A 10 13.73 12.85 23.13
N THR A 11 14.25 12.70 21.92
CA THR A 11 14.73 13.86 21.15
C THR A 11 13.60 14.52 20.37
N LEU A 12 13.47 15.85 20.49
CA LEU A 12 12.44 16.65 19.79
C LEU A 12 12.41 16.36 18.27
N SER A 13 13.57 16.10 17.67
CA SER A 13 13.71 15.77 16.25
C SER A 13 13.04 14.47 15.84
N VAL A 14 13.17 13.42 16.67
CA VAL A 14 12.55 12.11 16.39
C VAL A 14 11.03 12.21 16.57
N ARG A 15 10.55 12.95 17.59
CA ARG A 15 9.11 13.17 17.79
C ARG A 15 8.48 13.91 16.62
N LEU A 16 9.08 15.01 16.17
CA LEU A 16 8.60 15.76 15.00
C LEU A 16 8.61 14.92 13.73
N SER A 17 9.68 14.16 13.49
CA SER A 17 9.76 13.26 12.33
C SER A 17 8.67 12.18 12.38
N LEU A 18 8.41 11.59 13.55
CA LEU A 18 7.33 10.62 13.73
C LEU A 18 5.93 11.23 13.58
N MET A 19 5.72 12.47 14.04
CA MET A 19 4.45 13.19 13.87
C MET A 19 4.10 13.45 12.41
N VAL A 20 5.10 13.56 11.52
CA VAL A 20 4.88 13.70 10.07
C VAL A 20 4.81 12.34 9.38
N ALA A 21 5.67 11.39 9.78
CA ALA A 21 5.75 10.07 9.17
C ALA A 21 4.51 9.20 9.45
N LEU A 22 3.90 9.30 10.63
CA LEU A 22 2.72 8.50 10.98
C LEU A 22 1.48 8.86 10.14
N PRO A 23 1.07 10.14 10.02
CA PRO A 23 -0.04 10.52 9.15
C PRO A 23 0.23 10.21 7.68
N THR A 24 1.46 10.45 7.20
CA THR A 24 1.81 10.14 5.80
C THR A 24 1.79 8.65 5.53
N ALA A 25 2.27 7.80 6.45
CA ALA A 25 2.13 6.36 6.37
C ALA A 25 0.65 5.95 6.34
N LEU A 26 -0.21 6.56 7.16
CA LEU A 26 -1.64 6.28 7.20
C LEU A 26 -2.36 6.67 5.91
N ILE A 27 -1.97 7.79 5.30
CA ILE A 27 -2.48 8.22 3.99
C ILE A 27 -2.02 7.25 2.90
N LEU A 28 -0.73 6.85 2.90
CA LEU A 28 -0.18 5.88 1.95
C LEU A 28 -0.87 4.52 2.05
N THR A 29 -1.11 4.02 3.26
CA THR A 29 -1.82 2.74 3.47
C THR A 29 -3.27 2.83 3.05
N ALA A 30 -3.97 3.92 3.36
CA ALA A 30 -5.34 4.15 2.90
C ALA A 30 -5.41 4.23 1.36
N ALA A 31 -4.51 4.98 0.72
CA ALA A 31 -4.42 5.08 -0.73
C ALA A 31 -4.12 3.72 -1.37
N LEU A 32 -3.20 2.94 -0.78
CA LEU A 32 -2.89 1.59 -1.22
C LEU A 32 -4.11 0.67 -1.12
N LEU A 33 -4.83 0.68 0.01
CA LEU A 33 -6.04 -0.14 0.19
C LEU A 33 -7.12 0.21 -0.84
N VAL A 34 -7.34 1.50 -1.09
CA VAL A 34 -8.28 1.97 -2.12
C VAL A 34 -7.83 1.51 -3.50
N MET A 35 -6.55 1.68 -3.84
CA MET A 35 -5.98 1.23 -5.11
C MET A 35 -6.12 -0.28 -5.30
N LEU A 36 -5.83 -1.09 -4.27
CA LEU A 36 -5.97 -2.55 -4.32
C LEU A 36 -7.44 -2.97 -4.49
N HIS A 37 -8.38 -2.30 -3.81
CA HIS A 37 -9.81 -2.57 -3.94
C HIS A 37 -10.31 -2.25 -5.36
N PHE A 38 -9.97 -1.07 -5.90
CA PHE A 38 -10.34 -0.68 -7.26
C PHE A 38 -9.68 -1.56 -8.32
N SER A 39 -8.40 -1.91 -8.14
CA SER A 39 -7.67 -2.74 -9.08
C SER A 39 -8.23 -4.16 -9.15
N ARG A 40 -8.56 -4.79 -8.01
CA ARG A 40 -9.26 -6.09 -7.99
C ARG A 40 -10.59 -6.04 -8.73
N LYS A 41 -11.38 -4.98 -8.49
CA LYS A 41 -12.67 -4.80 -9.16
C LYS A 41 -12.50 -4.60 -10.67
N SER A 42 -11.54 -3.79 -11.08
CA SER A 42 -11.25 -3.50 -12.50
C SER A 42 -10.79 -4.76 -13.24
N ILE A 43 -9.88 -5.54 -12.67
CA ILE A 43 -9.38 -6.79 -13.26
C ILE A 43 -10.52 -7.80 -13.42
N LYS A 44 -11.41 -7.91 -12.42
CA LYS A 44 -12.57 -8.80 -12.49
C LYS A 44 -13.52 -8.39 -13.63
N GLN A 45 -13.76 -7.08 -13.80
CA GLN A 45 -14.61 -6.56 -14.89
C GLN A 45 -13.97 -6.74 -16.28
N GLU A 46 -12.67 -6.46 -16.40
CA GLU A 46 -11.93 -6.68 -17.65
C GLU A 46 -11.93 -8.15 -18.04
N THR A 47 -11.70 -9.04 -17.07
CA THR A 47 -11.74 -10.49 -17.30
C THR A 47 -13.13 -10.95 -17.71
N LEU A 48 -14.20 -10.43 -17.07
CA LEU A 48 -15.58 -10.70 -17.45
C LEU A 48 -15.86 -10.29 -18.90
N GLN A 49 -15.43 -9.09 -19.30
CA GLN A 49 -15.63 -8.59 -20.67
C GLN A 49 -14.87 -9.43 -21.69
N LYS A 50 -13.61 -9.79 -21.41
CA LYS A 50 -12.80 -10.67 -22.27
C LYS A 50 -13.41 -12.07 -22.37
N ALA A 51 -13.90 -12.62 -21.27
CA ALA A 51 -14.58 -13.90 -21.24
C ALA A 51 -15.88 -13.86 -22.06
N GLU A 52 -16.68 -12.79 -21.95
CA GLU A 52 -17.91 -12.61 -22.73
C GLU A 52 -17.63 -12.53 -24.23
N GLN A 53 -16.64 -11.75 -24.66
CA GLN A 53 -16.23 -11.68 -26.07
C GLN A 53 -15.74 -13.03 -26.60
N THR A 54 -14.96 -13.74 -25.79
CA THR A 54 -14.46 -15.07 -26.17
C THR A 54 -15.60 -16.10 -26.23
N LEU A 55 -16.53 -16.04 -25.28
CA LEU A 55 -17.73 -16.87 -25.29
C LEU A 55 -18.59 -16.60 -26.53
N GLU A 56 -18.79 -15.34 -26.90
CA GLU A 56 -19.52 -14.96 -28.11
C GLU A 56 -18.87 -15.55 -29.37
N ALA A 57 -17.56 -15.36 -29.53
CA ALA A 57 -16.81 -15.93 -30.64
C ALA A 57 -16.86 -17.46 -30.67
N THR A 58 -16.82 -18.09 -29.49
CA THR A 58 -16.91 -19.55 -29.35
C THR A 58 -18.29 -20.08 -29.74
N VAL A 59 -19.36 -19.43 -29.24
CA VAL A 59 -20.76 -19.75 -29.59
C VAL A 59 -20.95 -19.60 -31.09
N GLN A 60 -20.50 -18.50 -31.69
CA GLN A 60 -20.60 -18.29 -33.13
C GLN A 60 -19.82 -19.34 -33.93
N SER A 61 -18.62 -19.70 -33.48
CA SER A 61 -17.81 -20.73 -34.14
C SER A 61 -18.50 -22.10 -34.13
N ILE A 62 -19.08 -22.49 -33.00
CA ILE A 62 -19.85 -23.74 -32.88
C ILE A 62 -21.10 -23.67 -33.76
N ASP A 63 -21.84 -22.56 -33.72
CA ASP A 63 -23.06 -22.39 -34.52
C ASP A 63 -22.77 -22.46 -36.02
N ASN A 64 -21.63 -21.93 -36.48
CA ASN A 64 -21.20 -22.04 -37.87
C ASN A 64 -20.90 -23.49 -38.29
N ILE A 65 -20.33 -24.31 -37.39
CA ILE A 65 -20.11 -25.75 -37.64
C ILE A 65 -21.45 -26.47 -37.76
N LEU A 66 -22.37 -26.25 -36.82
CA LEU A 66 -23.71 -26.82 -36.88
C LEU A 66 -24.44 -26.41 -38.15
N LEU A 67 -24.38 -25.12 -38.51
CA LEU A 67 -24.97 -24.60 -39.75
C LEU A 67 -24.37 -25.27 -41.00
N SER A 68 -23.05 -25.48 -41.04
CA SER A 68 -22.40 -26.17 -42.16
C SER A 68 -22.93 -27.59 -42.33
N VAL A 69 -23.17 -28.32 -41.23
CA VAL A 69 -23.73 -29.68 -41.26
C VAL A 69 -25.20 -29.66 -41.66
N GLU A 70 -25.99 -28.74 -41.13
CA GLU A 70 -27.40 -28.54 -41.51
C GLU A 70 -27.53 -28.27 -43.02
N GLN A 71 -26.70 -27.39 -43.57
CA GLN A 71 -26.70 -27.05 -45.00
C GLN A 71 -26.24 -28.22 -45.87
N ALA A 72 -25.17 -28.92 -45.50
CA ALA A 72 -24.70 -30.11 -46.23
C ALA A 72 -25.78 -31.20 -46.28
N SER A 73 -26.48 -31.40 -45.17
CA SER A 73 -27.59 -32.34 -45.04
C SER A 73 -28.77 -31.93 -45.93
N GLY A 74 -29.20 -30.67 -45.86
CA GLY A 74 -30.28 -30.14 -46.71
C GLY A 74 -29.97 -30.19 -48.21
N ASN A 75 -28.74 -29.89 -48.61
CA ASN A 75 -28.31 -29.96 -50.01
C ASN A 75 -28.31 -31.40 -50.55
N THR A 76 -27.97 -32.37 -49.70
CA THR A 76 -28.01 -33.80 -50.07
C THR A 76 -29.45 -34.31 -50.09
N TYR A 77 -30.28 -33.85 -49.16
CA TYR A 77 -31.67 -34.27 -48.98
C TYR A 77 -32.49 -34.17 -50.28
N TRP A 78 -32.44 -33.03 -50.97
CA TRP A 78 -33.26 -32.81 -52.18
C TRP A 78 -32.96 -33.80 -53.31
N ASN A 79 -31.69 -34.10 -53.55
CA ASN A 79 -31.29 -35.09 -54.58
C ASN A 79 -31.60 -36.53 -54.15
N MET A 80 -31.56 -36.79 -52.84
CA MET A 80 -31.83 -38.10 -52.25
C MET A 80 -33.31 -38.46 -52.33
N VAL A 81 -34.22 -37.54 -51.98
CA VAL A 81 -35.67 -37.81 -51.96
C VAL A 81 -36.25 -38.15 -53.33
N GLU A 82 -35.61 -37.69 -54.41
CA GLU A 82 -36.02 -38.04 -55.78
C GLU A 82 -35.72 -39.49 -56.15
N GLN A 83 -34.86 -40.16 -55.38
CA GLN A 83 -34.27 -41.46 -55.70
C GLN A 83 -34.49 -42.49 -54.58
N LEU A 84 -35.50 -42.26 -53.72
CA LEU A 84 -35.86 -43.18 -52.62
C LEU A 84 -36.26 -44.57 -53.13
N ASP A 85 -36.62 -44.74 -54.39
CA ASP A 85 -36.90 -46.03 -55.03
C ASP A 85 -35.65 -46.92 -55.17
N LYS A 86 -34.45 -46.35 -55.05
CA LYS A 86 -33.16 -47.04 -55.30
C LYS A 86 -32.37 -47.20 -54.00
N PRO A 87 -32.52 -48.32 -53.25
CA PRO A 87 -31.86 -48.51 -51.97
C PRO A 87 -30.32 -48.41 -52.06
N GLU A 88 -29.71 -48.92 -53.14
CA GLU A 88 -28.25 -48.85 -53.34
C GLU A 88 -27.70 -47.42 -53.42
N ARG A 89 -28.54 -46.45 -53.84
CA ARG A 89 -28.12 -45.05 -53.92
C ARG A 89 -28.04 -44.39 -52.54
N MET A 90 -28.77 -44.88 -51.54
CA MET A 90 -28.75 -44.31 -50.19
C MET A 90 -27.33 -44.38 -49.61
N GLN A 91 -26.63 -45.48 -49.84
CA GLN A 91 -25.24 -45.64 -49.41
C GLN A 91 -24.28 -44.67 -50.11
N VAL A 92 -24.51 -44.37 -51.39
CA VAL A 92 -23.73 -43.37 -52.13
C VAL A 92 -23.93 -41.97 -51.54
N PHE A 93 -25.16 -41.63 -51.15
CA PHE A 93 -25.44 -40.35 -50.47
C PHE A 93 -24.76 -40.28 -49.10
N CYS A 94 -24.87 -41.32 -48.27
CA CYS A 94 -24.17 -41.36 -46.97
C CYS A 94 -22.66 -41.15 -47.14
N ARG A 95 -22.05 -41.92 -48.04
CA ARG A 95 -20.62 -41.82 -48.33
C ARG A 95 -20.21 -40.44 -48.80
N LYS A 96 -20.92 -39.86 -49.76
CA LYS A 96 -20.61 -38.52 -50.26
C LYS A 96 -20.68 -37.48 -49.15
N LEU A 97 -21.70 -37.57 -48.29
CA LEU A 97 -21.92 -36.63 -47.19
C LEU A 97 -20.76 -36.69 -46.17
N VAL A 98 -20.23 -37.87 -45.88
CA VAL A 98 -19.06 -38.06 -45.00
C VAL A 98 -17.74 -37.65 -45.69
N GLU A 99 -17.56 -37.95 -46.98
CA GLU A 99 -16.30 -37.65 -47.72
C GLU A 99 -16.12 -36.16 -48.02
N THR A 100 -17.19 -35.43 -48.33
CA THR A 100 -17.09 -34.04 -48.79
C THR A 100 -17.16 -33.01 -47.67
N ASN A 101 -17.40 -33.42 -46.43
CA ASN A 101 -17.64 -32.50 -45.32
C ASN A 101 -16.69 -32.78 -44.14
N PRO A 102 -15.83 -31.83 -43.77
CA PRO A 102 -14.78 -32.07 -42.78
C PRO A 102 -15.29 -32.30 -41.36
N TYR A 103 -16.50 -31.84 -41.03
CA TYR A 103 -17.08 -31.94 -39.69
C TYR A 103 -17.94 -33.20 -39.48
N ILE A 104 -18.24 -33.93 -40.56
CA ILE A 104 -19.19 -35.03 -40.55
C ILE A 104 -18.41 -36.34 -40.43
N THR A 105 -18.62 -37.03 -39.32
CA THR A 105 -17.93 -38.29 -39.02
C THR A 105 -18.76 -39.52 -39.35
N GLY A 106 -20.08 -39.38 -39.41
CA GLY A 106 -21.02 -40.46 -39.70
C GLY A 106 -22.27 -39.96 -40.41
N CYS A 107 -22.91 -40.83 -41.18
CA CYS A 107 -24.17 -40.57 -41.85
C CYS A 107 -24.99 -41.84 -41.96
N ALA A 108 -26.23 -41.78 -41.48
CA ALA A 108 -27.22 -42.85 -41.52
C ALA A 108 -28.45 -42.41 -42.32
N ILE A 109 -28.89 -43.21 -43.28
CA ILE A 109 -30.22 -43.09 -43.90
C ILE A 109 -31.00 -44.34 -43.50
N ALA A 110 -31.95 -44.18 -42.59
CA ALA A 110 -32.80 -45.26 -42.10
C ALA A 110 -34.24 -45.08 -42.58
N MET A 111 -34.85 -46.16 -43.05
CA MET A 111 -36.22 -46.14 -43.58
C MET A 111 -37.20 -46.80 -42.63
N GLU A 112 -38.49 -46.49 -42.78
CA GLU A 112 -39.55 -47.20 -42.07
C GLU A 112 -39.50 -48.71 -42.32
N PRO A 113 -39.88 -49.53 -41.32
CA PRO A 113 -39.94 -50.98 -41.50
C PRO A 113 -40.77 -51.36 -42.72
N TYR A 114 -40.25 -52.30 -43.53
CA TYR A 114 -40.87 -52.78 -44.77
C TYR A 114 -41.05 -51.75 -45.90
N TYR A 115 -40.38 -50.59 -45.82
CA TYR A 115 -40.42 -49.60 -46.91
C TYR A 115 -39.97 -50.21 -48.25
N TYR A 116 -38.85 -50.94 -48.24
CA TYR A 116 -38.38 -51.72 -49.38
C TYR A 116 -38.88 -53.16 -49.29
N LYS A 117 -39.94 -53.49 -50.04
CA LYS A 117 -40.58 -54.82 -50.03
C LYS A 117 -39.64 -55.98 -50.39
N ASN A 118 -38.56 -55.70 -51.12
CA ASN A 118 -37.57 -56.69 -51.58
C ASN A 118 -36.30 -56.75 -50.71
N ARG A 119 -36.33 -56.15 -49.51
CA ARG A 119 -35.20 -56.13 -48.56
C ARG A 119 -35.64 -56.66 -47.19
N SER A 120 -34.68 -56.75 -46.27
CA SER A 120 -34.93 -57.04 -44.86
C SER A 120 -35.97 -56.08 -44.27
N LYS A 121 -36.66 -56.52 -43.20
CA LYS A 121 -37.64 -55.71 -42.44
C LYS A 121 -37.12 -54.30 -42.15
N TYR A 122 -35.85 -54.21 -41.77
CA TYR A 122 -35.14 -52.98 -41.49
C TYR A 122 -34.19 -52.66 -42.64
N PHE A 123 -34.18 -51.40 -43.07
CA PHE A 123 -33.22 -50.91 -44.04
C PHE A 123 -32.56 -49.64 -43.50
N MET A 124 -31.24 -49.68 -43.44
CA MET A 124 -30.41 -48.54 -43.11
C MET A 124 -29.14 -48.58 -43.94
N ALA A 125 -28.81 -47.46 -44.58
CA ALA A 125 -27.50 -47.23 -45.14
C ALA A 125 -26.69 -46.41 -44.14
N TYR A 126 -25.63 -46.98 -43.59
CA TYR A 126 -24.74 -46.26 -42.66
C TYR A 126 -23.33 -46.18 -43.22
N THR A 127 -22.69 -45.05 -42.99
CA THR A 127 -21.32 -44.78 -43.41
C THR A 127 -20.64 -43.90 -42.36
N HIS A 128 -19.46 -44.31 -41.90
CA HIS A 128 -18.71 -43.56 -40.90
C HIS A 128 -17.20 -43.63 -41.14
N GLN A 129 -16.47 -42.67 -40.58
CA GLN A 129 -15.02 -42.62 -40.55
C GLN A 129 -14.49 -43.49 -39.40
N THR A 130 -13.58 -44.43 -39.70
CA THR A 130 -12.85 -45.20 -38.68
C THR A 130 -11.47 -44.64 -38.41
N LYS A 131 -11.11 -44.46 -37.14
CA LYS A 131 -9.82 -43.86 -36.77
C LYS A 131 -8.66 -44.77 -37.17
N THR A 132 -7.84 -44.36 -38.15
CA THR A 132 -6.50 -44.93 -38.38
C THR A 132 -5.43 -43.89 -38.06
N GLY A 133 -4.84 -43.95 -36.87
CA GLY A 133 -3.77 -43.04 -36.44
C GLY A 133 -4.22 -41.60 -36.11
N MET A 134 -3.31 -40.79 -35.55
CA MET A 134 -3.57 -39.49 -34.91
C MET A 134 -4.11 -38.35 -35.80
N ALA A 135 -4.47 -38.60 -37.05
CA ALA A 135 -5.08 -37.60 -37.95
C ALA A 135 -6.39 -38.17 -38.54
N SER A 136 -7.53 -37.69 -38.04
CA SER A 136 -8.87 -38.19 -38.44
C SER A 136 -9.20 -37.92 -39.92
N THR A 137 -8.46 -37.04 -40.59
CA THR A 137 -8.67 -36.65 -41.99
C THR A 137 -8.43 -37.77 -43.01
N ASN A 138 -7.77 -38.88 -42.64
CA ASN A 138 -7.49 -40.02 -43.53
C ASN A 138 -8.15 -41.34 -43.09
N SER A 139 -9.20 -41.25 -42.26
CA SER A 139 -9.93 -42.39 -41.70
C SER A 139 -10.66 -43.22 -42.77
N PRO A 140 -10.45 -44.55 -42.88
CA PRO A 140 -11.20 -45.37 -43.82
C PRO A 140 -12.69 -45.39 -43.49
N ILE A 141 -13.49 -45.48 -44.54
CA ILE A 141 -14.95 -45.43 -44.45
C ILE A 141 -15.51 -46.85 -44.36
N ILE A 142 -16.32 -47.13 -43.33
CA ILE A 142 -16.92 -48.46 -43.12
C ILE A 142 -18.45 -48.41 -43.25
N GLN A 143 -19.00 -49.51 -43.78
CA GLN A 143 -20.43 -49.76 -43.95
C GLN A 143 -20.90 -50.79 -42.93
N ALA A 144 -22.01 -50.53 -42.24
CA ALA A 144 -22.60 -51.47 -41.28
C ALA A 144 -24.04 -51.83 -41.73
N GLU A 145 -24.32 -53.12 -41.86
CA GLU A 145 -25.68 -53.64 -42.11
C GLU A 145 -26.50 -53.78 -40.82
N THR A 146 -25.83 -53.74 -39.67
CA THR A 146 -26.40 -53.79 -38.31
C THR A 146 -25.88 -52.61 -37.50
N PHE A 147 -26.76 -51.91 -36.77
CA PHE A 147 -26.43 -50.71 -35.99
C PHE A 147 -26.60 -50.98 -34.50
N GLY A 148 -25.51 -50.95 -33.74
CA GLY A 148 -25.47 -51.13 -32.30
C GLY A 148 -26.10 -52.42 -31.77
N ASN A 149 -26.44 -52.40 -30.48
CA ASN A 149 -27.03 -53.53 -29.75
C ASN A 149 -28.57 -53.58 -29.82
N ARG A 150 -29.23 -52.60 -30.47
CA ARG A 150 -30.70 -52.48 -30.54
C ARG A 150 -31.16 -51.86 -31.88
N PRO A 151 -32.37 -52.18 -32.38
CA PRO A 151 -32.87 -51.67 -33.65
C PRO A 151 -32.83 -50.13 -33.72
N TYR A 152 -32.47 -49.56 -34.87
CA TYR A 152 -32.45 -48.10 -35.08
C TYR A 152 -33.82 -47.46 -34.80
N THR A 153 -34.92 -48.21 -34.99
CA THR A 153 -36.28 -47.75 -34.71
C THR A 153 -36.57 -47.44 -33.25
N GLU A 154 -35.68 -47.83 -32.33
CA GLU A 154 -35.80 -47.56 -30.89
C GLU A 154 -34.85 -46.45 -30.42
N GLN A 155 -34.03 -45.90 -31.32
CA GLN A 155 -33.00 -44.94 -30.99
C GLN A 155 -33.52 -43.51 -31.12
N GLU A 156 -33.00 -42.59 -30.29
CA GLU A 156 -33.52 -41.22 -30.22
C GLU A 156 -33.34 -40.45 -31.52
N TRP A 157 -32.18 -40.60 -32.17
CA TRP A 157 -31.87 -40.00 -33.48
C TRP A 157 -32.89 -40.36 -34.57
N TYR A 158 -33.51 -41.55 -34.50
CA TYR A 158 -34.57 -41.94 -35.43
C TYR A 158 -35.97 -41.55 -34.92
N THR A 159 -36.26 -41.84 -33.66
CA THR A 159 -37.62 -41.74 -33.12
C THR A 159 -38.08 -40.30 -32.89
N GLN A 160 -37.20 -39.38 -32.49
CA GLN A 160 -37.59 -37.99 -32.25
C GLN A 160 -38.03 -37.28 -33.54
N PRO A 161 -37.26 -37.24 -34.64
CA PRO A 161 -37.69 -36.59 -35.88
C PRO A 161 -38.90 -37.29 -36.53
N MET A 162 -39.02 -38.62 -36.39
CA MET A 162 -40.20 -39.35 -36.85
C MET A 162 -41.47 -38.95 -36.09
N LYS A 163 -41.36 -38.56 -34.81
CA LYS A 163 -42.49 -38.05 -34.02
C LYS A 163 -42.75 -36.57 -34.32
N SER A 164 -41.73 -35.72 -34.21
CA SER A 164 -41.84 -34.26 -34.34
C SER A 164 -42.16 -33.80 -35.76
N GLY A 165 -41.70 -34.54 -36.78
CA GLY A 165 -41.81 -34.15 -38.18
C GLY A 165 -40.88 -33.00 -38.60
N HIS A 166 -39.97 -32.58 -37.72
CA HIS A 166 -39.06 -31.46 -37.98
C HIS A 166 -37.60 -31.86 -37.76
N PRO A 167 -36.64 -31.21 -38.44
CA PRO A 167 -35.21 -31.43 -38.20
C PRO A 167 -34.83 -31.01 -36.78
N CYS A 168 -34.05 -31.86 -36.11
CA CYS A 168 -33.57 -31.62 -34.75
C CYS A 168 -32.13 -32.08 -34.52
N TRP A 169 -31.47 -31.52 -33.51
CA TRP A 169 -30.16 -31.99 -33.03
C TRP A 169 -30.35 -32.85 -31.79
N ILE A 170 -29.70 -34.01 -31.78
CA ILE A 170 -29.81 -34.99 -30.69
C ILE A 170 -28.44 -35.32 -30.14
N GLY A 171 -28.37 -35.46 -28.82
CA GLY A 171 -27.19 -35.92 -28.11
C GLY A 171 -26.80 -35.02 -26.94
N PRO A 172 -25.69 -35.36 -26.25
CA PRO A 172 -24.70 -36.35 -26.67
C PRO A 172 -25.20 -37.81 -26.63
N LEU A 173 -24.88 -38.58 -27.67
CA LEU A 173 -25.15 -40.02 -27.77
C LEU A 173 -23.84 -40.79 -27.69
N LYS A 174 -23.87 -41.98 -27.06
CA LYS A 174 -22.75 -42.91 -27.13
C LYS A 174 -22.83 -43.66 -28.45
N ASP A 175 -21.82 -43.49 -29.30
CA ASP A 175 -21.73 -44.25 -30.52
C ASP A 175 -21.29 -45.68 -30.20
N SER A 176 -22.13 -46.65 -30.53
CA SER A 176 -21.86 -48.07 -30.32
C SER A 176 -21.04 -48.70 -31.44
N ASP A 177 -20.95 -48.05 -32.60
CA ASP A 177 -20.41 -48.64 -33.83
C ASP A 177 -19.07 -48.03 -34.26
N THR A 178 -18.76 -46.80 -33.85
CA THR A 178 -17.37 -46.31 -33.84
C THR A 178 -16.66 -46.77 -32.56
N GLU A 179 -15.32 -46.83 -32.57
CA GLU A 179 -14.49 -47.20 -31.42
C GLU A 179 -14.62 -46.18 -30.23
N GLY A 180 -15.80 -46.14 -29.60
CA GLY A 180 -16.08 -45.52 -28.32
C GLY A 180 -16.11 -43.99 -28.29
N GLY A 181 -16.68 -43.31 -29.30
CA GLY A 181 -16.83 -41.85 -29.27
C GLY A 181 -18.22 -41.39 -28.82
N ALA A 182 -18.31 -40.27 -28.11
CA ALA A 182 -19.59 -39.55 -27.98
C ALA A 182 -19.83 -38.68 -29.22
N ILE A 183 -21.06 -38.66 -29.72
CA ILE A 183 -21.47 -37.94 -30.93
C ILE A 183 -22.69 -37.05 -30.66
N ILE A 184 -22.90 -36.06 -31.52
CA ILE A 184 -24.19 -35.38 -31.69
C ILE A 184 -24.69 -35.62 -33.11
N THR A 185 -25.98 -35.85 -33.25
CA THR A 185 -26.59 -36.24 -34.53
C THR A 185 -27.61 -35.18 -34.95
N PHE A 186 -27.39 -34.58 -36.11
CA PHE A 186 -28.43 -33.82 -36.79
C PHE A 186 -29.35 -34.78 -37.52
N SER A 187 -30.63 -34.79 -37.15
CA SER A 187 -31.61 -35.75 -37.63
C SER A 187 -32.70 -35.06 -38.43
N LEU A 188 -32.85 -35.46 -39.69
CA LEU A 188 -33.77 -34.87 -40.66
C LEU A 188 -34.81 -35.92 -41.10
N PRO A 189 -36.12 -35.73 -40.85
CA PRO A 189 -37.14 -36.66 -41.31
C PRO A 189 -37.25 -36.66 -42.84
N ILE A 190 -37.36 -37.85 -43.41
CA ILE A 190 -37.49 -38.08 -44.85
C ILE A 190 -38.95 -38.19 -45.22
N TYR A 191 -39.38 -37.34 -46.15
CA TYR A 191 -40.72 -37.34 -46.71
C TYR A 191 -40.70 -37.90 -48.14
N ASN A 192 -41.63 -38.80 -48.45
CA ASN A 192 -41.83 -39.25 -49.83
C ASN A 192 -42.61 -38.22 -50.65
N ARG A 193 -42.82 -38.48 -51.95
CA ARG A 193 -43.56 -37.58 -52.85
C ARG A 193 -45.02 -37.36 -52.44
N ASP A 194 -45.60 -38.30 -51.70
CA ASP A 194 -46.97 -38.22 -51.19
C ASP A 194 -47.06 -37.44 -49.87
N GLY A 195 -45.94 -36.93 -49.35
CA GLY A 195 -45.86 -36.22 -48.08
C GLY A 195 -45.88 -37.12 -46.84
N ALA A 196 -45.80 -38.43 -47.00
CA ALA A 196 -45.66 -39.36 -45.88
C ALA A 196 -44.22 -39.39 -45.36
N ARG A 197 -44.05 -39.46 -44.04
CA ARG A 197 -42.76 -39.67 -43.38
C ARG A 197 -42.35 -41.13 -43.56
N VAL A 198 -41.19 -41.37 -44.15
CA VAL A 198 -40.75 -42.71 -44.56
C VAL A 198 -39.35 -43.09 -44.06
N GLY A 199 -38.71 -42.22 -43.30
CA GLY A 199 -37.37 -42.47 -42.76
C GLY A 199 -36.73 -41.25 -42.13
N VAL A 200 -35.45 -41.36 -41.81
CA VAL A 200 -34.62 -40.32 -41.21
C VAL A 200 -33.22 -40.35 -41.82
N LEU A 201 -32.72 -39.17 -42.17
CA LEU A 201 -31.31 -38.91 -42.45
C LEU A 201 -30.66 -38.38 -41.15
N GLY A 202 -29.79 -39.18 -40.54
CA GLY A 202 -28.97 -38.81 -39.39
C GLY A 202 -27.55 -38.50 -39.82
N VAL A 203 -26.99 -37.41 -39.31
CA VAL A 203 -25.64 -36.96 -39.63
C VAL A 203 -24.88 -36.66 -38.35
N ASP A 204 -23.77 -37.37 -38.14
CA ASP A 204 -23.05 -37.41 -36.88
C ASP A 204 -21.83 -36.50 -36.88
N ILE A 205 -21.66 -35.74 -35.80
CA ILE A 205 -20.42 -35.03 -35.46
C ILE A 205 -19.83 -35.68 -34.21
N ALA A 206 -18.56 -36.08 -34.27
CA ALA A 206 -17.83 -36.53 -33.10
C ALA A 206 -17.58 -35.37 -32.11
N LEU A 207 -17.98 -35.55 -30.85
CA LEU A 207 -17.76 -34.55 -29.81
C LEU A 207 -16.28 -34.26 -29.57
N GLN A 208 -15.42 -35.25 -29.77
CA GLN A 208 -13.98 -35.06 -29.67
C GLN A 208 -13.46 -34.06 -30.71
N GLN A 209 -13.95 -34.14 -31.95
CA GLN A 209 -13.57 -33.21 -33.01
C GLN A 209 -14.11 -31.81 -32.75
N LEU A 210 -15.38 -31.71 -32.34
CA LEU A 210 -15.97 -30.42 -31.94
C LEU A 210 -15.18 -29.80 -30.77
N SER A 211 -14.82 -30.61 -29.77
CA SER A 211 -14.00 -30.16 -28.64
C SER A 211 -12.64 -29.66 -29.08
N GLN A 212 -11.94 -30.36 -29.97
CA GLN A 212 -10.63 -29.92 -30.48
C GLN A 212 -10.69 -28.54 -31.15
N ILE A 213 -11.74 -28.28 -31.93
CA ILE A 213 -11.93 -26.99 -32.62
C ILE A 213 -12.17 -25.88 -31.60
N VAL A 214 -13.02 -26.14 -30.59
CA VAL A 214 -13.39 -25.14 -29.57
C VAL A 214 -12.26 -24.88 -28.58
N LEU A 215 -11.51 -25.91 -28.18
CA LEU A 215 -10.42 -25.82 -27.20
C LEU A 215 -9.14 -25.17 -27.75
N ALA A 216 -9.08 -24.93 -29.06
CA ALA A 216 -8.03 -24.10 -29.65
C ALA A 216 -8.09 -22.65 -29.12
N VAL A 217 -9.27 -22.20 -28.67
CA VAL A 217 -9.46 -20.90 -28.04
C VAL A 217 -9.06 -20.98 -26.57
N LYS A 218 -7.87 -20.45 -26.23
CA LYS A 218 -7.33 -20.36 -24.86
C LYS A 218 -7.15 -18.91 -24.41
N PRO A 219 -8.13 -18.33 -23.70
CA PRO A 219 -8.05 -16.93 -23.22
C PRO A 219 -6.92 -16.64 -22.22
N SER A 220 -6.54 -17.65 -21.44
CA SER A 220 -5.40 -17.68 -20.51
C SER A 220 -4.70 -19.05 -20.53
N PRO A 221 -3.45 -19.14 -20.02
CA PRO A 221 -2.64 -20.36 -20.11
C PRO A 221 -3.30 -21.65 -19.59
N ASN A 222 -4.02 -21.54 -18.47
CA ASN A 222 -4.65 -22.67 -17.78
C ASN A 222 -6.18 -22.65 -17.87
N SER A 223 -6.76 -21.72 -18.63
CA SER A 223 -8.20 -21.71 -18.92
C SER A 223 -8.62 -22.77 -19.94
N TYR A 224 -9.89 -23.09 -19.94
CA TYR A 224 -10.51 -23.93 -20.98
C TYR A 224 -11.97 -23.56 -21.21
N CYS A 225 -12.44 -23.78 -22.44
CA CYS A 225 -13.85 -23.68 -22.80
C CYS A 225 -14.57 -25.00 -22.50
N THR A 226 -15.84 -24.91 -22.12
CA THR A 226 -16.75 -26.04 -21.91
C THR A 226 -18.11 -25.72 -22.53
N LEU A 227 -18.80 -26.73 -23.04
CA LEU A 227 -20.18 -26.62 -23.52
C LEU A 227 -20.99 -27.70 -22.84
N LEU A 228 -22.10 -27.31 -22.19
CA LEU A 228 -22.97 -28.21 -21.46
C LEU A 228 -24.32 -28.35 -22.15
N GLY A 229 -24.86 -29.56 -22.16
CA GLY A 229 -26.24 -29.86 -22.52
C GLY A 229 -27.22 -29.39 -21.45
N SER A 230 -28.52 -29.47 -21.77
CA SER A 230 -29.62 -29.04 -20.91
C SER A 230 -29.82 -29.89 -19.65
N ASP A 231 -29.23 -31.07 -19.60
CA ASP A 231 -29.18 -31.98 -18.46
C ASP A 231 -27.86 -31.90 -17.68
N GLY A 232 -26.92 -31.05 -18.13
CA GLY A 232 -25.57 -30.96 -17.60
C GLY A 232 -24.60 -31.99 -18.19
N SER A 233 -24.94 -32.64 -19.31
CA SER A 233 -24.00 -33.46 -20.08
C SER A 233 -22.87 -32.63 -20.69
N TYR A 234 -21.68 -33.23 -20.83
CA TYR A 234 -20.54 -32.55 -21.46
C TYR A 234 -20.60 -32.71 -22.98
N ILE A 235 -20.72 -31.59 -23.70
CA ILE A 235 -20.64 -31.53 -25.17
C ILE A 235 -19.22 -31.17 -25.59
N VAL A 236 -18.61 -30.22 -24.89
CA VAL A 236 -17.21 -29.84 -25.07
C VAL A 236 -16.51 -29.81 -23.72
N HIS A 237 -15.36 -30.47 -23.62
CA HIS A 237 -14.52 -30.48 -22.44
C HIS A 237 -13.08 -30.89 -22.82
N PRO A 238 -12.02 -30.33 -22.20
CA PRO A 238 -10.62 -30.68 -22.50
C PRO A 238 -10.25 -32.13 -22.19
N ASP A 239 -10.83 -32.69 -21.13
CA ASP A 239 -10.70 -34.10 -20.79
C ASP A 239 -11.72 -34.93 -21.57
N SER A 240 -11.23 -35.72 -22.54
CA SER A 240 -12.05 -36.58 -23.38
C SER A 240 -12.76 -37.69 -22.61
N THR A 241 -12.28 -38.06 -21.42
CA THR A 241 -12.96 -39.06 -20.59
C THR A 241 -14.29 -38.53 -20.06
N LYS A 242 -14.42 -37.21 -19.85
CA LYS A 242 -15.67 -36.58 -19.39
C LYS A 242 -16.72 -36.46 -20.49
N LEU A 243 -16.29 -36.39 -21.75
CA LEU A 243 -17.19 -36.49 -22.90
C LEU A 243 -17.89 -37.86 -22.96
N MET A 244 -17.36 -38.87 -22.27
CA MET A 244 -17.91 -40.23 -22.19
C MET A 244 -18.83 -40.46 -20.98
N HIS A 245 -18.94 -39.50 -20.05
CA HIS A 245 -19.73 -39.61 -18.82
C HIS A 245 -21.01 -38.75 -18.89
N GLU A 246 -22.08 -39.27 -18.29
CA GLU A 246 -23.47 -38.82 -18.49
C GLU A 246 -23.72 -37.35 -18.15
N THR A 247 -23.25 -36.84 -17.01
CA THR A 247 -23.45 -35.42 -16.63
C THR A 247 -22.40 -34.94 -15.63
N VAL A 248 -22.25 -33.61 -15.48
CA VAL A 248 -21.44 -33.02 -14.40
C VAL A 248 -21.88 -33.55 -13.02
N TYR A 249 -23.18 -33.80 -12.82
CA TYR A 249 -23.74 -34.30 -11.57
C TYR A 249 -23.33 -35.73 -11.24
N SER A 250 -23.16 -36.58 -12.26
CA SER A 250 -22.71 -37.96 -12.09
C SER A 250 -21.21 -38.06 -11.74
N TYR A 251 -20.41 -37.12 -12.24
CA TYR A 251 -18.97 -37.10 -12.05
C TYR A 251 -18.55 -36.58 -10.67
N TYR A 252 -19.22 -35.52 -10.17
CA TYR A 252 -18.93 -34.93 -8.87
C TYR A 252 -19.93 -35.38 -7.80
N LYS A 253 -19.51 -36.35 -6.95
CA LYS A 253 -20.30 -36.85 -5.80
C LYS A 253 -20.51 -35.77 -4.71
N GLU A 254 -21.58 -35.93 -3.94
CA GLU A 254 -22.29 -34.86 -3.21
C GLU A 254 -21.53 -34.04 -2.17
N SER A 255 -20.54 -34.57 -1.44
CA SER A 255 -20.05 -33.85 -0.24
C SER A 255 -19.04 -32.75 -0.50
N ASP A 256 -18.24 -32.82 -1.58
CA ASP A 256 -17.05 -31.96 -1.74
C ASP A 256 -17.16 -30.91 -2.87
N ASN A 257 -18.26 -30.87 -3.64
CA ASN A 257 -18.32 -30.07 -4.89
C ASN A 257 -19.64 -29.30 -5.09
N GLN A 258 -20.26 -28.83 -4.00
CA GLN A 258 -21.53 -28.07 -4.06
C GLN A 258 -21.43 -26.82 -4.96
N SER A 259 -20.31 -26.10 -4.91
CA SER A 259 -20.09 -24.90 -5.73
C SER A 259 -20.04 -25.20 -7.23
N ILE A 260 -19.53 -26.37 -7.63
CA ILE A 260 -19.58 -26.84 -9.03
C ILE A 260 -21.03 -27.08 -9.45
N LYS A 261 -21.83 -27.74 -8.60
CA LYS A 261 -23.24 -28.02 -8.91
C LYS A 261 -24.06 -26.74 -9.05
N GLU A 262 -23.81 -25.74 -8.20
CA GLU A 262 -24.46 -24.43 -8.31
C GLU A 262 -24.08 -23.70 -9.60
N ALA A 263 -22.81 -23.79 -10.01
CA ALA A 263 -22.35 -23.23 -11.27
C ALA A 263 -23.01 -23.92 -12.47
N VAL A 264 -23.08 -25.25 -12.47
CA VAL A 264 -23.76 -26.03 -13.52
C VAL A 264 -25.25 -25.73 -13.56
N ALA A 265 -25.91 -25.63 -12.40
CA ALA A 265 -27.33 -25.29 -12.34
C ALA A 265 -27.61 -23.91 -12.94
N ALA A 266 -26.74 -22.92 -12.69
CA ALA A 266 -26.86 -21.60 -13.31
C ALA A 266 -26.65 -21.66 -14.83
N MET A 267 -25.71 -22.47 -15.31
CA MET A 267 -25.48 -22.70 -16.74
C MET A 267 -26.70 -23.36 -17.42
N VAL A 268 -27.21 -24.44 -16.85
CA VAL A 268 -28.33 -25.24 -17.36
C VAL A 268 -29.64 -24.47 -17.37
N THR A 269 -29.84 -23.56 -16.42
CA THR A 269 -31.02 -22.69 -16.37
C THR A 269 -30.97 -21.52 -17.38
N GLY A 270 -29.91 -21.42 -18.19
CA GLY A 270 -29.78 -20.43 -19.26
C GLY A 270 -29.44 -19.02 -18.77
N GLN A 271 -28.86 -18.90 -17.57
CA GLN A 271 -28.40 -17.61 -17.05
C GLN A 271 -27.12 -17.16 -17.76
N THR A 272 -26.83 -15.86 -17.71
CA THR A 272 -25.55 -15.27 -18.13
C THR A 272 -24.87 -14.68 -16.90
N GLY A 273 -23.58 -14.96 -16.71
CA GLY A 273 -22.83 -14.38 -15.61
C GLY A 273 -21.57 -15.17 -15.30
N TYR A 274 -21.19 -15.17 -14.02
CA TYR A 274 -20.07 -15.95 -13.54
C TYR A 274 -20.35 -16.56 -12.16
N LYS A 275 -19.68 -17.68 -11.88
CA LYS A 275 -19.71 -18.36 -10.58
C LYS A 275 -18.31 -18.77 -10.17
N GLU A 276 -18.07 -18.72 -8.87
CA GLU A 276 -16.84 -19.15 -8.22
C GLU A 276 -17.05 -20.59 -7.73
N PHE A 277 -16.09 -21.46 -7.97
CA PHE A 277 -16.14 -22.84 -7.52
C PHE A 277 -14.76 -23.36 -7.15
N GLN A 278 -14.73 -24.39 -6.31
CA GLN A 278 -13.48 -25.02 -5.90
C GLN A 278 -13.33 -26.37 -6.56
N GLN A 279 -12.11 -26.64 -7.03
CA GLN A 279 -11.73 -27.93 -7.59
C GLN A 279 -10.30 -28.25 -7.19
N ASN A 280 -10.09 -29.42 -6.57
CA ASN A 280 -8.79 -29.88 -6.09
C ASN A 280 -8.09 -28.87 -5.14
N GLY A 281 -8.87 -28.20 -4.27
CA GLY A 281 -8.37 -27.21 -3.32
C GLY A 281 -7.90 -25.89 -3.94
N LYS A 282 -8.21 -25.64 -5.23
CA LYS A 282 -7.96 -24.37 -5.92
C LYS A 282 -9.28 -23.70 -6.25
N ASP A 283 -9.28 -22.37 -6.23
CA ASP A 283 -10.40 -21.54 -6.63
C ASP A 283 -10.41 -21.34 -8.16
N TRP A 284 -11.59 -21.47 -8.74
CA TRP A 284 -11.86 -21.35 -10.16
C TRP A 284 -13.08 -20.45 -10.40
N PHE A 285 -13.09 -19.83 -11.57
CA PHE A 285 -14.20 -19.01 -12.06
C PHE A 285 -14.72 -19.65 -13.33
N VAL A 286 -16.04 -19.84 -13.43
CA VAL A 286 -16.69 -20.10 -14.71
C VAL A 286 -17.49 -18.88 -15.11
N PHE A 287 -17.20 -18.36 -16.30
CA PHE A 287 -18.01 -17.37 -16.99
C PHE A 287 -18.90 -18.13 -17.97
N TYR A 288 -20.19 -17.86 -17.99
CA TYR A 288 -21.11 -18.65 -18.77
C TYR A 288 -22.25 -17.82 -19.38
N LYS A 289 -22.79 -18.35 -20.48
CA LYS A 289 -23.94 -17.81 -21.19
C LYS A 289 -24.70 -18.91 -21.92
N PRO A 290 -26.01 -18.74 -22.18
CA PRO A 290 -26.76 -19.66 -23.02
C PRO A 290 -26.19 -19.67 -24.44
N PHE A 291 -26.13 -20.86 -25.03
CA PHE A 291 -25.83 -21.06 -26.43
C PHE A 291 -27.07 -20.75 -27.26
N ASN A 292 -27.06 -19.57 -27.89
CA ASN A 292 -28.12 -19.14 -28.78
C ASN A 292 -27.64 -19.22 -30.22
N ARG A 293 -28.40 -19.93 -31.05
CA ARG A 293 -28.11 -20.06 -32.48
C ARG A 293 -28.50 -18.80 -33.24
N SER A 294 -27.77 -18.49 -34.30
CA SER A 294 -28.07 -17.39 -35.20
C SER A 294 -29.43 -17.59 -35.86
N VAL A 295 -30.27 -16.55 -35.82
CA VAL A 295 -31.59 -16.54 -36.47
C VAL A 295 -31.38 -16.37 -37.97
N LEU A 296 -31.66 -17.42 -38.74
CA LEU A 296 -31.53 -17.43 -40.20
C LEU A 296 -32.85 -17.85 -40.85
N PRO A 297 -33.28 -17.21 -41.97
CA PRO A 297 -34.48 -17.62 -42.69
C PRO A 297 -34.43 -19.10 -43.11
N GLY A 298 -35.48 -19.86 -42.77
CA GLY A 298 -35.60 -21.28 -43.14
C GLY A 298 -34.80 -22.27 -42.28
N ARG A 299 -34.03 -21.80 -41.29
CA ARG A 299 -33.30 -22.66 -40.35
C ARG A 299 -34.24 -23.08 -39.21
N SER A 300 -34.24 -24.36 -38.83
CA SER A 300 -35.03 -24.87 -37.69
C SER A 300 -34.60 -24.18 -36.40
N MET A 301 -35.47 -23.41 -35.75
CA MET A 301 -35.16 -22.65 -34.54
C MET A 301 -35.39 -23.45 -33.25
N GLU A 302 -35.04 -24.73 -33.27
CA GLU A 302 -35.08 -25.57 -32.08
C GLU A 302 -34.12 -25.05 -31.01
N LYS A 303 -34.62 -24.91 -29.78
CA LYS A 303 -33.81 -24.51 -28.63
C LYS A 303 -33.03 -25.72 -28.11
N LEU A 304 -31.73 -25.73 -28.39
CA LEU A 304 -30.83 -26.77 -27.86
C LEU A 304 -30.69 -26.69 -26.33
N ASN A 305 -30.94 -25.51 -25.75
CA ASN A 305 -30.77 -25.23 -24.31
C ASN A 305 -29.36 -25.59 -23.81
N TRP A 306 -28.36 -25.47 -24.69
CA TRP A 306 -26.96 -25.64 -24.32
C TRP A 306 -26.43 -24.37 -23.64
N SER A 307 -25.34 -24.51 -22.90
CA SER A 307 -24.70 -23.40 -22.21
C SER A 307 -23.19 -23.45 -22.40
N ALA A 308 -22.63 -22.35 -22.90
CA ALA A 308 -21.21 -22.21 -23.12
C ALA A 308 -20.57 -21.60 -21.86
N GLY A 309 -19.42 -22.14 -21.46
CA GLY A 309 -18.65 -21.69 -20.32
C GLY A 309 -17.17 -21.57 -20.63
N ILE A 310 -16.50 -20.60 -19.99
CA ILE A 310 -15.04 -20.53 -19.94
C ILE A 310 -14.63 -20.60 -18.48
N VAL A 311 -13.76 -21.56 -18.19
CA VAL A 311 -13.27 -21.84 -16.86
C VAL A 311 -11.85 -21.28 -16.72
N TYR A 312 -11.61 -20.45 -15.71
CA TYR A 312 -10.32 -19.86 -15.37
C TYR A 312 -9.92 -20.29 -13.95
N PRO A 313 -8.66 -20.65 -13.70
CA PRO A 313 -8.16 -20.67 -12.34
C PRO A 313 -7.98 -19.25 -11.81
N GLU A 314 -8.20 -19.03 -10.52
CA GLU A 314 -8.03 -17.71 -9.88
C GLU A 314 -6.63 -17.14 -10.14
N ASP A 315 -5.61 -17.99 -10.12
CA ASP A 315 -4.21 -17.63 -10.38
C ASP A 315 -3.99 -17.02 -11.77
N ASP A 316 -4.77 -17.41 -12.79
CA ASP A 316 -4.63 -16.82 -14.13
C ASP A 316 -5.24 -15.41 -14.19
N ILE A 317 -6.26 -15.14 -13.37
CA ILE A 317 -6.93 -13.83 -13.27
C ILE A 317 -6.11 -12.88 -12.41
N PHE A 318 -5.65 -13.34 -11.24
CA PHE A 318 -5.03 -12.49 -10.21
C PHE A 318 -3.53 -12.77 -9.98
N GLY A 319 -2.93 -13.78 -10.60
CA GLY A 319 -1.51 -14.09 -10.40
C GLY A 319 -0.57 -12.98 -10.87
N GLN A 320 -0.89 -12.32 -11.99
CA GLN A 320 -0.15 -11.13 -12.44
C GLN A 320 -0.35 -9.94 -11.48
N TYR A 321 -1.55 -9.81 -10.91
CA TYR A 321 -1.87 -8.79 -9.92
C TYR A 321 -1.05 -8.95 -8.63
N ASN A 322 -0.86 -10.18 -8.14
CA ASN A 322 -0.06 -10.42 -6.94
C ASN A 322 1.40 -9.96 -7.12
N ARG A 323 1.98 -10.16 -8.30
CA ARG A 323 3.32 -9.63 -8.62
C ARG A 323 3.34 -8.09 -8.60
N MET A 324 2.33 -7.46 -9.21
CA MET A 324 2.18 -6.00 -9.18
C MET A 324 2.06 -5.47 -7.75
N LEU A 325 1.30 -6.17 -6.89
CA LEU A 325 1.13 -5.83 -5.47
C LEU A 325 2.46 -5.82 -4.74
N TYR A 326 3.30 -6.85 -4.91
CA TYR A 326 4.63 -6.87 -4.28
C TYR A 326 5.51 -5.70 -4.71
N VAL A 327 5.48 -5.34 -5.99
CA VAL A 327 6.24 -4.18 -6.52
C VAL A 327 5.72 -2.88 -5.92
N VAL A 328 4.40 -2.67 -5.87
CA VAL A 328 3.79 -1.45 -5.30
C VAL A 328 4.07 -1.33 -3.80
N VAL A 329 4.00 -2.44 -3.05
CA VAL A 329 4.34 -2.48 -1.63
C VAL A 329 5.82 -2.18 -1.42
N ALA A 330 6.71 -2.76 -2.24
CA ALA A 330 8.14 -2.47 -2.17
C ALA A 330 8.43 -0.99 -2.43
N ILE A 331 7.84 -0.39 -3.46
CA ILE A 331 7.98 1.05 -3.75
C ILE A 331 7.44 1.89 -2.58
N SER A 332 6.28 1.54 -2.03
CA SER A 332 5.67 2.24 -0.89
C SER A 332 6.55 2.20 0.36
N LEU A 333 7.11 1.02 0.70
CA LEU A 333 8.02 0.86 1.83
C LEU A 333 9.32 1.63 1.63
N THR A 334 9.87 1.59 0.42
CA THR A 334 11.11 2.31 0.09
C THR A 334 10.90 3.83 0.16
N GLY A 335 9.76 4.31 -0.35
CA GLY A 335 9.36 5.72 -0.25
C GLY A 335 9.16 6.18 1.20
N LEU A 336 8.50 5.37 2.03
CA LEU A 336 8.32 5.68 3.45
C LEU A 336 9.65 5.71 4.21
N PHE A 337 10.54 4.76 3.93
CA PHE A 337 11.88 4.75 4.50
C PHE A 337 12.69 5.98 4.09
N MET A 338 12.67 6.34 2.81
CA MET A 338 13.34 7.54 2.30
C MET A 338 12.77 8.82 2.94
N LEU A 339 11.45 8.90 3.11
CA LEU A 339 10.79 10.02 3.81
C LEU A 339 11.24 10.13 5.27
N LEU A 340 11.30 9.01 6.00
CA LEU A 340 11.81 8.99 7.37
C LEU A 340 13.26 9.48 7.47
N VAL A 341 14.14 9.02 6.57
CA VAL A 341 15.54 9.44 6.51
C VAL A 341 15.64 10.94 6.20
N LEU A 342 14.89 11.43 5.21
CA LEU A 342 14.88 12.84 4.85
C LEU A 342 14.33 13.72 5.98
N CYS A 343 13.20 13.35 6.59
CA CYS A 343 12.66 14.08 7.74
C CYS A 343 13.68 14.14 8.87
N GLN A 344 14.27 12.99 9.25
CA GLN A 344 15.26 12.96 10.31
C GLN A 344 16.49 13.82 9.99
N TRP A 345 16.97 13.77 8.74
CA TRP A 345 18.09 14.59 8.28
C TRP A 345 17.77 16.10 8.32
N PHE A 346 16.62 16.50 7.79
CA PHE A 346 16.17 17.89 7.79
C PHE A 346 15.94 18.41 9.21
N THR A 347 15.18 17.68 10.03
CA THR A 347 14.84 18.09 11.39
C THR A 347 16.07 18.13 12.29
N HIS A 348 17.01 17.17 12.15
CA HIS A 348 18.26 17.21 12.91
C HIS A 348 19.12 18.42 12.54
N ARG A 349 19.27 18.72 11.24
CA ARG A 349 20.07 19.84 10.76
C ARG A 349 19.45 21.20 11.13
N ARG A 350 18.12 21.32 11.08
CA ARG A 350 17.40 22.56 11.42
C ARG A 350 17.30 22.82 12.93
N LEU A 351 17.19 21.79 13.77
CA LEU A 351 17.11 21.95 15.23
C LEU A 351 18.48 22.00 15.94
N LEU A 352 19.59 21.80 15.21
CA LEU A 352 20.93 21.85 15.78
C LEU A 352 21.26 23.20 16.46
N PRO A 353 20.97 24.38 15.85
CA PRO A 353 21.26 25.67 16.48
C PRO A 353 20.51 25.88 17.80
N LEU A 354 19.27 25.41 17.91
CA LEU A 354 18.51 25.49 19.17
C LEU A 354 19.21 24.74 20.31
N ARG A 355 19.77 23.55 20.04
CA ARG A 355 20.55 22.81 21.04
C ARG A 355 21.81 23.56 21.46
N MET A 356 22.46 24.27 20.54
CA MET A 356 23.62 25.10 20.85
C MET A 356 23.21 26.29 21.72
N LEU A 357 22.13 26.99 21.38
CA LEU A 357 21.59 28.08 22.19
C LEU A 357 21.19 27.63 23.60
N THR A 358 20.59 26.44 23.75
CA THR A 358 20.29 25.89 25.09
C THR A 358 21.56 25.70 25.93
N LYS A 359 22.65 25.19 25.34
CA LYS A 359 23.93 25.04 26.03
C LYS A 359 24.57 26.38 26.37
N SER A 360 24.52 27.35 25.46
CA SER A 360 25.04 28.70 25.72
C SER A 360 24.24 29.40 26.81
N ALA A 361 22.91 29.27 26.83
CA ALA A 361 22.06 29.79 27.90
C ALA A 361 22.44 29.21 29.27
N GLN A 362 22.72 27.90 29.33
CA GLN A 362 23.16 27.26 30.58
C GLN A 362 24.50 27.81 31.07
N ARG A 363 25.47 28.04 30.17
CA ARG A 363 26.77 28.63 30.53
C ARG A 363 26.65 30.09 31.00
N ILE A 364 25.81 30.88 30.33
CA ILE A 364 25.47 32.24 30.76
C ILE A 364 24.87 32.21 32.18
N ALA A 365 23.99 31.24 32.47
CA ALA A 365 23.40 31.07 33.79
C ALA A 365 24.43 30.64 34.86
N GLU A 366 25.49 29.92 34.47
CA GLU A 366 26.64 29.57 35.32
C GLU A 366 27.63 30.74 35.49
N GLY A 367 27.39 31.89 34.83
CA GLY A 367 28.19 33.10 34.95
C GLY A 367 29.34 33.21 33.95
N ASP A 368 29.41 32.32 32.96
CA ASP A 368 30.38 32.39 31.87
C ASP A 368 29.80 33.15 30.68
N TYR A 369 30.18 34.43 30.57
CA TYR A 369 29.71 35.35 29.53
C TYR A 369 30.69 35.50 28.36
N ASN A 370 31.88 34.87 28.42
CA ASN A 370 33.00 35.22 27.55
C ASN A 370 33.08 34.41 26.25
N GLU A 371 32.29 33.36 26.10
CA GLU A 371 32.29 32.54 24.88
C GLU A 371 31.25 33.05 23.87
N PRO A 372 31.66 33.58 22.70
CA PRO A 372 30.73 34.16 21.74
C PRO A 372 29.83 33.08 21.12
N ILE A 373 28.52 33.34 21.08
CA ILE A 373 27.59 32.57 20.26
C ILE A 373 27.96 32.80 18.78
N PRO A 374 28.18 31.75 17.98
CA PRO A 374 28.54 31.90 16.56
C PRO A 374 27.49 32.69 15.79
N ASP A 375 27.86 33.38 14.71
CA ASP A 375 26.87 34.05 13.85
C ASP A 375 25.94 33.02 13.18
N SER A 376 24.66 33.38 13.08
CA SER A 376 23.69 32.56 12.38
C SER A 376 23.96 32.55 10.87
N LYS A 377 23.94 31.36 10.25
CA LYS A 377 23.86 31.20 8.79
C LYS A 377 22.42 30.99 8.30
N GLN A 378 21.44 31.03 9.21
CA GLN A 378 20.03 30.84 8.92
C GLN A 378 19.32 32.20 8.91
N GLU A 379 18.46 32.40 7.93
CA GLU A 379 17.63 33.61 7.77
C GLU A 379 16.19 33.38 8.30
N ASP A 380 15.92 32.22 8.89
CA ASP A 380 14.63 31.87 9.48
C ASP A 380 14.51 32.36 10.94
N GLU A 381 13.39 32.05 11.59
CA GLU A 381 13.08 32.47 12.97
C GLU A 381 14.14 31.97 13.98
N ILE A 382 14.83 30.87 13.67
CA ILE A 382 15.91 30.33 14.50
C ILE A 382 17.15 31.23 14.41
N GLY A 383 17.44 31.76 13.22
CA GLY A 383 18.52 32.71 13.01
C GLY A 383 18.30 34.04 13.74
N GLN A 384 17.07 34.58 13.66
CA GLN A 384 16.71 35.79 14.40
C GLN A 384 16.83 35.58 15.91
N LEU A 385 16.40 34.42 16.42
CA LEU A 385 16.55 34.09 17.84
C LEU A 385 18.02 34.04 18.26
N GLN A 386 18.89 33.46 17.42
CA GLN A 386 20.33 33.37 17.68
C GLN A 386 20.98 34.75 17.79
N GLU A 387 20.62 35.68 16.89
CA GLU A 387 21.10 37.06 16.93
C GLU A 387 20.63 37.80 18.20
N GLN A 388 19.35 37.67 18.56
CA GLN A 388 18.82 38.27 19.79
C GLN A 388 19.50 37.70 21.05
N PHE A 389 19.81 36.40 21.06
CA PHE A 389 20.52 35.76 22.17
C PHE A 389 21.96 36.28 22.30
N GLN A 390 22.63 36.52 21.18
CA GLN A 390 23.98 37.11 21.14
C GLN A 390 23.96 38.55 21.68
N GLN A 391 22.99 39.37 21.27
CA GLN A 391 22.83 40.73 21.80
C GLN A 391 22.58 40.72 23.32
N MET A 392 21.74 39.80 23.81
CA MET A 392 21.49 39.62 25.24
C MET A 392 22.75 39.23 26.02
N GLN A 393 23.53 38.26 25.51
CA GLN A 393 24.79 37.85 26.13
C GLN A 393 25.77 39.02 26.23
N GLN A 394 25.92 39.80 25.14
CA GLN A 394 26.84 40.93 25.10
C GLN A 394 26.43 42.04 26.08
N SER A 395 25.13 42.29 26.19
CA SER A 395 24.56 43.23 27.18
C SER A 395 24.85 42.77 28.61
N LEU A 396 24.60 41.50 28.92
CA LEU A 396 24.90 40.92 30.24
C LEU A 396 26.39 40.97 30.58
N ALA A 397 27.27 40.61 29.64
CA ALA A 397 28.71 40.68 29.83
C ALA A 397 29.16 42.12 30.12
N THR A 398 28.59 43.10 29.42
CA THR A 398 28.89 44.52 29.62
C THR A 398 28.46 44.98 31.01
N HIS A 399 27.23 44.65 31.44
CA HIS A 399 26.72 45.01 32.76
C HIS A 399 27.51 44.35 33.90
N VAL A 400 27.92 43.09 33.76
CA VAL A 400 28.77 42.41 34.76
C VAL A 400 30.14 43.07 34.85
N ASN A 401 30.75 43.43 33.72
CA ASN A 401 32.01 44.15 33.71
C ASN A 401 31.90 45.55 34.32
N GLU A 402 30.81 46.27 34.06
CA GLU A 402 30.52 47.57 34.67
C GLU A 402 30.32 47.44 36.19
N LEU A 403 29.59 46.43 36.66
CA LEU A 403 29.45 46.13 38.09
C LEU A 403 30.79 45.81 38.75
N ASN A 404 31.65 45.03 38.09
CA ASN A 404 33.00 44.74 38.59
C ASN A 404 33.87 46.00 38.66
N ARG A 405 33.79 46.89 37.67
CA ARG A 405 34.48 48.20 37.70
C ARG A 405 33.96 49.08 38.82
N LEU A 406 32.64 49.14 39.02
CA LEU A 406 32.03 49.91 40.10
C LEU A 406 32.45 49.38 41.47
N ARG A 407 32.48 48.05 41.65
CA ARG A 407 33.00 47.42 42.88
C ARG A 407 34.47 47.76 43.12
N ALA A 408 35.33 47.68 42.09
CA ALA A 408 36.74 48.06 42.22
C ALA A 408 36.90 49.54 42.60
N SER A 409 36.12 50.44 41.97
CA SER A 409 36.12 51.87 42.31
C SER A 409 35.66 52.12 43.75
N LEU A 410 34.59 51.46 44.21
CA LEU A 410 34.11 51.55 45.59
C LEU A 410 35.14 51.03 46.59
N GLN A 411 35.86 49.96 46.24
CA GLN A 411 36.93 49.42 47.08
C GLN A 411 38.11 50.39 47.20
N ILE A 412 38.53 51.02 46.09
CA ILE A 412 39.55 52.07 46.10
C ILE A 412 39.10 53.26 46.95
N GLN A 413 37.86 53.75 46.76
CA GLN A 413 37.32 54.84 47.57
C GLN A 413 37.24 54.47 49.06
N GLY A 414 36.89 53.23 49.39
CA GLY A 414 36.89 52.72 50.76
C GLY A 414 38.29 52.70 51.39
N GLU A 415 39.31 52.29 50.62
CA GLU A 415 40.71 52.31 51.03
C GLU A 415 41.21 53.76 51.25
N GLU A 416 40.92 54.66 50.30
CA GLU A 416 41.25 56.09 50.41
C GLU A 416 40.57 56.72 51.64
N LEU A 417 39.28 56.44 51.87
CA LEU A 417 38.55 56.94 53.03
C LEU A 417 39.15 56.41 54.34
N ARG A 418 39.56 55.15 54.38
CA ARG A 418 40.25 54.56 55.54
C ARG A 418 41.56 55.29 55.83
N THR A 419 42.38 55.54 54.81
CA THR A 419 43.66 56.25 54.99
C THR A 419 43.46 57.71 55.41
N ALA A 420 42.43 58.40 54.89
CA ALA A 420 42.08 59.74 55.32
C ALA A 420 41.61 59.76 56.79
N TYR A 421 40.82 58.76 57.20
CA TYR A 421 40.38 58.60 58.57
C TYR A 421 41.55 58.35 59.54
N GLU A 422 42.50 57.47 59.17
CA GLU A 422 43.72 57.22 59.95
C GLU A 422 44.57 58.49 60.13
N ARG A 423 44.78 59.27 59.06
CA ARG A 423 45.50 60.56 59.13
C ARG A 423 44.80 61.59 60.02
N ALA A 424 43.47 61.68 59.93
CA ALA A 424 42.69 62.57 60.79
C ALA A 424 42.84 62.18 62.27
N GLN A 425 42.83 60.87 62.57
CA GLN A 425 43.02 60.37 63.93
C GLN A 425 44.44 60.61 64.46
N GLU A 426 45.48 60.44 63.63
CA GLU A 426 46.85 60.78 64.01
C GLU A 426 47.02 62.27 64.28
N ALA A 427 46.46 63.13 63.42
CA ALA A 427 46.47 64.58 63.62
C ALA A 427 45.76 64.98 64.92
N ASP A 428 44.62 64.35 65.25
CA ASP A 428 43.91 64.60 66.50
C ASP A 428 44.73 64.19 67.73
N LYS A 429 45.37 63.01 67.71
CA LYS A 429 46.28 62.58 68.79
C LYS A 429 47.47 63.53 68.97
N LEU A 430 48.09 63.98 67.88
CA LEU A 430 49.19 64.94 67.91
C LEU A 430 48.74 66.29 68.48
N LYS A 431 47.55 66.76 68.11
CA LYS A 431 46.93 67.97 68.67
C LYS A 431 46.71 67.83 70.17
N THR A 432 46.14 66.72 70.65
CA THR A 432 45.93 66.46 72.08
C THR A 432 47.25 66.43 72.85
N ALA A 433 48.26 65.75 72.34
CA ALA A 433 49.58 65.65 72.96
C ALA A 433 50.30 67.01 73.02
N PHE A 434 50.21 67.81 71.95
CA PHE A 434 50.75 69.16 71.89
C PHE A 434 50.11 70.07 72.94
N LEU A 435 48.78 70.07 73.04
CA LEU A 435 48.05 70.86 74.04
C LEU A 435 48.50 70.48 75.47
N HIS A 436 48.54 69.19 75.80
CA HIS A 436 49.02 68.73 77.10
C HIS A 436 50.45 69.17 77.41
N HIS A 437 51.36 69.09 76.43
CA HIS A 437 52.75 69.49 76.59
C HIS A 437 52.89 71.00 76.87
N MET A 438 52.17 71.83 76.09
CA MET A 438 52.19 73.28 76.27
C MET A 438 51.58 73.69 77.61
N THR A 439 50.48 73.07 78.04
CA THR A 439 49.91 73.31 79.37
C THR A 439 50.91 73.00 80.48
N ASN A 440 51.60 71.86 80.40
CA ASN A 440 52.62 71.50 81.39
C ASN A 440 53.79 72.50 81.44
N GLN A 441 54.25 73.01 80.29
CA GLN A 441 55.32 74.01 80.25
C GLN A 441 54.91 75.36 80.85
N MET A 442 53.62 75.70 80.85
CA MET A 442 53.12 76.94 81.49
C MET A 442 52.98 76.82 83.01
N ILE A 443 52.77 75.60 83.54
CA ILE A 443 52.57 75.38 84.99
C ILE A 443 53.81 75.77 85.79
N ALA A 444 55.00 75.37 85.35
CA ALA A 444 56.24 75.64 86.07
C ALA A 444 56.53 77.15 86.27
N PRO A 445 56.59 78.00 85.23
CA PRO A 445 56.75 79.44 85.41
C PRO A 445 55.58 80.08 86.17
N SER A 446 54.34 79.57 86.02
CA SER A 446 53.20 80.05 86.80
C SER A 446 53.38 79.79 88.30
N GLN A 447 53.86 78.60 88.67
CA GLN A 447 54.20 78.26 90.06
C GLN A 447 55.38 79.09 90.58
N THR A 448 56.41 79.34 89.76
CA THR A 448 57.54 80.19 90.13
C THR A 448 57.12 81.64 90.35
N ILE A 449 56.23 82.18 89.52
CA ILE A 449 55.62 83.51 89.73
C ILE A 449 54.87 83.54 91.05
N LEU A 450 54.00 82.56 91.32
CA LEU A 450 53.26 82.49 92.58
C LEU A 450 54.20 82.45 93.80
N THR A 451 55.25 81.63 93.74
CA THR A 451 56.24 81.50 94.82
C THR A 451 57.05 82.79 95.00
N SER A 452 57.42 83.44 93.89
CA SER A 452 58.14 84.71 93.89
C SER A 452 57.28 85.84 94.46
N VAL A 453 56.00 85.88 94.11
CA VAL A 453 55.01 86.81 94.68
C VAL A 453 54.83 86.56 96.17
N ASP A 454 54.71 85.30 96.61
CA ASP A 454 54.58 84.96 98.02
C ASP A 454 55.84 85.34 98.81
N THR A 455 57.03 85.10 98.25
CA THR A 455 58.32 85.50 98.83
C THR A 455 58.39 87.03 99.00
N LEU A 456 58.00 87.78 97.97
CA LEU A 456 57.88 89.24 98.04
C LEU A 456 56.92 89.65 99.17
N CYS A 457 55.73 89.08 99.25
CA CYS A 457 54.74 89.43 100.27
C CYS A 457 55.21 89.14 101.69
N GLN A 458 55.90 88.02 101.92
CA GLN A 458 56.30 87.60 103.27
C GLN A 458 57.59 88.26 103.77
N GLN A 459 58.53 88.57 102.88
CA GLN A 459 59.88 89.01 103.27
C GLN A 459 60.18 90.48 102.91
N TRP A 460 59.23 91.21 102.32
CA TRP A 460 59.40 92.58 101.84
C TRP A 460 60.09 93.53 102.83
N SER A 461 59.69 93.48 104.11
CA SER A 461 60.18 94.40 105.15
C SER A 461 61.64 94.19 105.54
N ASN A 462 62.21 93.01 105.24
CA ASN A 462 63.57 92.61 105.61
C ASN A 462 64.48 92.37 104.39
N MET A 463 63.97 92.53 103.17
CA MET A 463 64.75 92.37 101.94
C MET A 463 65.48 93.64 101.55
N SER A 464 66.70 93.50 101.03
CA SER A 464 67.43 94.61 100.40
C SER A 464 66.79 94.97 99.04
N LYS A 465 66.97 96.21 98.58
CA LYS A 465 66.46 96.65 97.26
C LYS A 465 66.95 95.77 96.10
N GLU A 466 68.14 95.21 96.23
CA GLU A 466 68.76 94.36 95.21
C GLU A 466 68.11 92.96 95.16
N GLU A 467 67.70 92.41 96.31
CA GLU A 467 66.97 91.14 96.37
C GLU A 467 65.54 91.29 95.83
N ALA A 468 64.85 92.38 96.16
CA ALA A 468 63.51 92.65 95.63
C ALA A 468 63.52 92.80 94.11
N ALA A 469 64.53 93.47 93.55
CA ALA A 469 64.71 93.61 92.11
C ALA A 469 64.89 92.25 91.41
N LYS A 470 65.65 91.32 91.99
CA LYS A 470 65.82 89.97 91.44
C LYS A 470 64.52 89.16 91.41
N VAL A 471 63.69 89.27 92.45
CA VAL A 471 62.40 88.55 92.49
C VAL A 471 61.42 89.13 91.48
N VAL A 472 61.38 90.46 91.33
CA VAL A 472 60.56 91.12 90.29
C VAL A 472 61.04 90.75 88.88
N ASP A 473 62.36 90.70 88.65
CA ASP A 473 62.93 90.28 87.37
C ASP A 473 62.59 88.80 87.06
N SER A 474 62.59 87.93 88.07
CA SER A 474 62.14 86.55 87.92
C SER A 474 60.66 86.45 87.52
N ILE A 475 59.78 87.23 88.17
CA ILE A 475 58.34 87.29 87.81
C ILE A 475 58.16 87.78 86.37
N GLN A 476 58.88 88.84 85.99
CA GLN A 476 58.80 89.43 84.66
C GLN A 476 59.29 88.44 83.60
N LYS A 477 60.39 87.73 83.85
CA LYS A 477 60.95 86.72 82.96
C LYS A 477 60.01 85.52 82.78
N ASP A 478 59.43 85.01 83.86
CA ASP A 478 58.50 83.87 83.80
C ASP A 478 57.17 84.28 83.16
N SER A 479 56.70 85.52 83.39
CA SER A 479 55.51 86.07 82.73
C SER A 479 55.73 86.25 81.22
N GLN A 480 56.90 86.72 80.82
CA GLN A 480 57.30 86.79 79.41
C GLN A 480 57.36 85.38 78.79
N THR A 481 57.91 84.40 79.53
CA THR A 481 57.98 83.00 79.09
C THR A 481 56.58 82.41 78.83
N ILE A 482 55.61 82.66 79.71
CA ILE A 482 54.21 82.23 79.49
C ILE A 482 53.60 82.94 78.27
N THR A 483 53.87 84.23 78.10
CA THR A 483 53.34 85.03 76.99
C THR A 483 53.90 84.55 75.65
N ASP A 484 55.20 84.24 75.60
CA ASP A 484 55.86 83.68 74.41
C ASP A 484 55.34 82.27 74.10
N LEU A 485 55.09 81.44 75.12
CA LEU A 485 54.47 80.11 74.94
C LEU A 485 53.04 80.23 74.40
N LEU A 486 52.22 81.17 74.90
CA LEU A 486 50.87 81.43 74.41
C LEU A 486 50.87 81.97 72.97
N GLY A 487 51.79 82.90 72.66
CA GLY A 487 52.01 83.41 71.31
C GLY A 487 52.38 82.29 70.33
N GLY A 488 53.28 81.40 70.74
CA GLY A 488 53.65 80.22 69.96
C GLY A 488 52.53 79.20 69.77
N MET A 489 51.56 79.11 70.70
CA MET A 489 50.36 78.28 70.53
C MET A 489 49.41 78.87 69.48
N LEU A 490 49.19 80.19 69.52
CA LEU A 490 48.29 80.87 68.59
C LEU A 490 48.80 80.77 67.15
N GLU A 491 50.09 81.06 66.93
CA GLU A 491 50.71 81.05 65.59
C GLU A 491 50.74 79.65 64.95
N ARG A 492 50.79 78.59 65.78
CA ARG A 492 50.71 77.19 65.31
C ARG A 492 49.28 76.63 65.23
N SER A 493 48.28 77.31 65.78
CA SER A 493 46.87 76.90 65.65
C SER A 493 46.22 77.43 64.38
N GLU A 494 46.78 78.49 63.78
CA GLU A 494 46.32 79.11 62.53
C GLU A 494 47.01 78.54 61.26
N LYS A 495 48.00 77.65 61.42
CA LYS A 495 48.61 76.86 60.35
C LYS A 495 48.14 75.42 60.42
#